data_AF-A0AAN6JHS8-F1
#
_entry.id   AF-A0AAN6JHS8-F1
#
_cell.length_a   1.000
_cell.length_b   1.000
_cell.length_c   1.000
_cell.angle_alpha   90.00
_cell.angle_beta   90.00
_cell.angle_gamma   90.00
#
_symmetry.space_group_name_H-M   'P 1'
#
loop_
_entity.id
_entity.type
_entity.pdbx_description
1 polymer ?
#
loop_
_entity_poly.entity_id
_entity_poly.type
_entity_poly.pdbx_seq_one_letter_code
_entity_poly.pdbx_strand_id
1 'polypeptide(L)'
;MRNPVARWIHPEPAPPAFGQGKTVPEQSASWVSRITFDWLTPILAVGWTRPLQSEDLWELPHQRTAAIMGDRVEEAFYRRVRPKKRPNAVAEHFQPTLPLHKNTARPHHATVNTSLPSKEADDDGGEDADSDSSNTAHSSSSPPDSPDSPPAETPATSNRKSGGSGSGSGSGKHPSTRPKAPFETVHGYKTPFILRSKKPNYNESLVGALHEVFFYRFWAAGLLRFLADGLITTSPLITRALLEYLGQAYAYAIAPPGTVPPPPPAGRGWGLAVGLWAMQQVASLLTNQYYITAQTTGFSCRTSLVSLILRKALRLDSRARLEHSTGKITTMISADCTRIDMASGFFHVAWIGPCQIALAIGLLIHNMGVSALVGLGVLLLGTPVQAVIVARMIKTRRAAVRLTDRRVRLMQEVFTGIRVLVLFEWRNTPFAERVANMRREELLFLRKLALLRAMTFSV
;
A
#
# COMPACT_ATOMS: atom_id res chain seq x y z
N MET A 1 -39.28 -29.51 -21.19
CA MET A 1 -37.81 -29.46 -20.91
C MET A 1 -37.42 -28.02 -20.64
N ARG A 2 -36.59 -27.70 -19.64
CA ARG A 2 -36.07 -26.32 -19.45
C ARG A 2 -35.05 -26.00 -20.55
N ASN A 3 -35.16 -24.83 -21.17
CA ASN A 3 -34.22 -24.39 -22.21
C ASN A 3 -32.81 -24.19 -21.58
N PRO A 4 -31.75 -24.85 -22.07
CA PRO A 4 -30.41 -24.71 -21.48
C PRO A 4 -29.87 -23.27 -21.55
N VAL A 5 -30.22 -22.50 -22.58
CA VAL A 5 -29.80 -21.10 -22.75
C VAL A 5 -30.35 -20.21 -21.62
N ALA A 6 -31.55 -20.51 -21.11
CA ALA A 6 -32.15 -19.74 -20.01
C ALA A 6 -31.34 -19.85 -18.71
N ARG A 7 -30.65 -20.99 -18.46
CA ARG A 7 -29.79 -21.18 -17.28
C ARG A 7 -28.45 -20.42 -17.36
N TRP A 8 -28.01 -20.05 -18.55
CA TRP A 8 -26.84 -19.17 -18.75
C TRP A 8 -27.20 -17.69 -18.51
N ILE A 9 -28.39 -17.27 -18.93
CA ILE A 9 -28.89 -15.89 -18.76
C ILE A 9 -29.36 -15.67 -17.30
N HIS A 10 -29.98 -16.68 -16.70
CA HIS A 10 -30.45 -16.68 -15.31
C HIS A 10 -29.93 -17.93 -14.57
N PRO A 11 -28.67 -17.91 -14.10
CA PRO A 11 -28.14 -18.96 -13.24
C PRO A 11 -28.84 -18.94 -11.87
N GLU A 12 -28.84 -20.10 -11.21
CA GLU A 12 -29.41 -20.24 -9.86
C GLU A 12 -28.56 -19.47 -8.83
N PRO A 13 -29.18 -18.80 -7.84
CA PRO A 13 -28.47 -17.91 -6.92
C PRO A 13 -27.44 -18.68 -6.09
N ALA A 14 -26.19 -18.21 -6.10
CA ALA A 14 -25.12 -18.79 -5.29
C ALA A 14 -25.44 -18.67 -3.79
N PRO A 15 -25.02 -19.64 -2.95
CA PRO A 15 -25.29 -19.61 -1.51
C PRO A 15 -24.74 -18.34 -0.84
N PRO A 16 -25.34 -17.88 0.28
CA PRO A 16 -24.80 -16.78 1.08
C PRO A 16 -23.42 -17.12 1.67
N ALA A 17 -22.70 -16.09 2.11
CA ALA A 17 -21.41 -16.21 2.79
C ALA A 17 -20.31 -16.94 1.97
N PHE A 18 -20.21 -16.64 0.67
CA PHE A 18 -19.27 -17.30 -0.23
C PHE A 18 -17.79 -17.18 0.23
N GLY A 19 -17.41 -16.05 0.83
CA GLY A 19 -16.04 -15.72 1.21
C GLY A 19 -15.67 -16.04 2.67
N GLN A 20 -16.67 -16.30 3.52
CA GLN A 20 -16.48 -16.49 4.97
C GLN A 20 -15.46 -17.60 5.28
N GLY A 21 -14.47 -17.30 6.13
CA GLY A 21 -13.40 -18.22 6.51
C GLY A 21 -12.39 -18.55 5.40
N LYS A 22 -12.47 -17.88 4.23
CA LYS A 22 -11.57 -18.11 3.08
C LYS A 22 -10.71 -16.88 2.83
N THR A 23 -9.39 -17.06 2.92
CA THR A 23 -8.44 -16.02 2.53
C THR A 23 -8.38 -15.83 1.01
N VAL A 24 -8.06 -14.62 0.55
CA VAL A 24 -7.93 -14.28 -0.89
C VAL A 24 -7.04 -15.30 -1.65
N PRO A 25 -7.55 -15.98 -2.69
CA PRO A 25 -6.84 -17.08 -3.36
C PRO A 25 -5.67 -16.66 -4.26
N GLU A 26 -5.36 -15.37 -4.38
CA GLU A 26 -4.20 -14.85 -5.13
C GLU A 26 -2.88 -15.60 -4.82
N GLN A 27 -2.67 -16.00 -3.56
CA GLN A 27 -1.45 -16.72 -3.15
C GLN A 27 -1.47 -18.22 -3.49
N SER A 28 -2.62 -18.88 -3.50
CA SER A 28 -2.76 -20.29 -3.91
C SER A 28 -2.93 -20.46 -5.42
N ALA A 29 -3.37 -19.42 -6.13
CA ALA A 29 -3.57 -19.42 -7.57
C ALA A 29 -2.29 -19.72 -8.38
N SER A 30 -2.47 -20.39 -9.53
CA SER A 30 -1.40 -20.66 -10.48
C SER A 30 -0.83 -19.36 -11.07
N TRP A 31 0.41 -19.42 -11.58
CA TRP A 31 1.07 -18.23 -12.15
C TRP A 31 0.28 -17.64 -13.33
N VAL A 32 -0.38 -18.47 -14.14
CA VAL A 32 -1.28 -18.04 -15.22
C VAL A 32 -2.50 -17.32 -14.63
N SER A 33 -3.20 -17.94 -13.67
CA SER A 33 -4.40 -17.39 -13.03
C SER A 33 -4.14 -16.05 -12.33
N ARG A 34 -2.93 -15.85 -11.78
CA ARG A 34 -2.49 -14.55 -11.24
C ARG A 34 -2.34 -13.46 -12.30
N ILE A 35 -1.86 -13.81 -13.50
CA ILE A 35 -1.65 -12.87 -14.62
C ILE A 35 -2.97 -12.55 -15.35
N THR A 36 -3.87 -13.53 -15.47
CA THR A 36 -5.18 -13.37 -16.12
C THR A 36 -6.28 -12.89 -15.17
N PHE A 37 -5.99 -12.79 -13.86
CA PHE A 37 -6.95 -12.50 -12.78
C PHE A 37 -8.09 -13.52 -12.64
N ASP A 38 -7.92 -14.73 -13.17
CA ASP A 38 -8.95 -15.78 -13.15
C ASP A 38 -9.32 -16.27 -11.73
N TRP A 39 -8.44 -16.08 -10.75
CA TRP A 39 -8.78 -16.31 -9.33
C TRP A 39 -9.94 -15.42 -8.83
N LEU A 40 -10.29 -14.37 -9.57
CA LEU A 40 -11.39 -13.43 -9.31
C LEU A 40 -12.70 -13.89 -10.00
N THR A 41 -12.64 -14.78 -10.99
CA THR A 41 -13.82 -15.34 -11.70
C THR A 41 -14.89 -15.90 -10.75
N PRO A 42 -14.57 -16.62 -9.65
CA PRO A 42 -15.59 -17.20 -8.76
C PRO A 42 -16.47 -16.16 -8.05
N ILE A 43 -15.89 -15.06 -7.52
CA ILE A 43 -16.69 -14.03 -6.83
C ILE A 43 -17.47 -13.15 -7.81
N LEU A 44 -16.96 -12.97 -9.04
CA LEU A 44 -17.71 -12.34 -10.13
C LEU A 44 -18.93 -13.19 -10.54
N ALA A 45 -18.81 -14.52 -10.56
CA ALA A 45 -19.94 -15.41 -10.80
C ALA A 45 -21.01 -15.31 -9.70
N VAL A 46 -20.62 -15.25 -8.42
CA VAL A 46 -21.56 -14.99 -7.30
C VAL A 46 -22.31 -13.67 -7.52
N GLY A 47 -21.56 -12.59 -7.80
CA GLY A 47 -22.11 -11.25 -8.04
C GLY A 47 -22.99 -11.11 -9.29
N TRP A 48 -22.83 -12.02 -10.26
CA TRP A 48 -23.74 -12.15 -11.41
C TRP A 48 -25.04 -12.89 -11.04
N THR A 49 -25.00 -13.84 -10.10
CA THR A 49 -26.20 -14.58 -9.66
C THR A 49 -27.06 -13.81 -8.67
N ARG A 50 -26.46 -12.96 -7.81
CA ARG A 50 -27.15 -12.13 -6.82
C ARG A 50 -26.27 -10.97 -6.35
N PRO A 51 -26.83 -9.91 -5.72
CA PRO A 51 -26.03 -8.89 -5.04
C PRO A 51 -25.07 -9.49 -4.00
N LEU A 52 -23.83 -8.99 -3.99
CA LEU A 52 -22.80 -9.38 -3.01
C LEU A 52 -23.07 -8.76 -1.63
N GLN A 53 -22.83 -9.54 -0.59
CA GLN A 53 -22.91 -9.12 0.82
C GLN A 53 -21.50 -9.10 1.44
N SER A 54 -21.37 -8.57 2.67
CA SER A 54 -20.09 -8.49 3.38
C SER A 54 -19.44 -9.87 3.58
N GLU A 55 -20.26 -10.89 3.81
CA GLU A 55 -19.88 -12.29 4.06
C GLU A 55 -19.38 -13.01 2.79
N ASP A 56 -19.60 -12.44 1.60
CA ASP A 56 -19.11 -12.99 0.33
C ASP A 56 -17.66 -12.58 0.02
N LEU A 57 -17.13 -11.59 0.73
CA LEU A 57 -15.78 -11.08 0.54
C LEU A 57 -14.75 -11.99 1.22
N TRP A 58 -13.64 -12.23 0.54
CA TRP A 58 -12.52 -12.98 1.09
C TRP A 58 -11.72 -12.19 2.14
N GLU A 59 -11.21 -12.90 3.14
CA GLU A 59 -10.32 -12.34 4.15
C GLU A 59 -8.93 -12.02 3.58
N LEU A 60 -8.33 -10.89 3.99
CA LEU A 60 -6.97 -10.57 3.57
C LEU A 60 -5.97 -11.53 4.24
N PRO A 61 -4.98 -12.08 3.50
CA PRO A 61 -3.91 -12.87 4.09
C PRO A 61 -3.16 -12.06 5.17
N HIS A 62 -2.89 -12.68 6.32
CA HIS A 62 -2.31 -12.05 7.53
C HIS A 62 -1.16 -11.06 7.26
N GLN A 63 -0.26 -11.39 6.31
CA GLN A 63 0.87 -10.53 5.90
C GLN A 63 0.47 -9.16 5.30
N ARG A 64 -0.79 -8.97 4.92
CA ARG A 64 -1.39 -7.73 4.39
C ARG A 64 -2.33 -7.04 5.40
N THR A 65 -2.43 -7.53 6.63
CA THR A 65 -3.27 -6.95 7.68
C THR A 65 -2.65 -5.68 8.27
N ALA A 66 -3.47 -4.68 8.60
CA ALA A 66 -3.04 -3.35 9.03
C ALA A 66 -2.11 -3.31 10.27
N ALA A 67 -2.13 -4.36 11.10
CA ALA A 67 -1.15 -4.58 12.16
C ALA A 67 0.25 -4.75 11.58
N ILE A 68 0.56 -5.90 10.96
CA ILE A 68 1.88 -6.23 10.39
C ILE A 68 2.38 -5.17 9.40
N MET A 69 1.47 -4.59 8.60
CA MET A 69 1.85 -3.53 7.66
C MET A 69 2.27 -2.24 8.38
N GLY A 70 1.53 -1.84 9.43
CA GLY A 70 1.94 -0.78 10.34
C GLY A 70 3.27 -1.09 11.03
N ASP A 71 3.40 -2.29 11.61
CA ASP A 71 4.58 -2.73 12.37
C ASP A 71 5.87 -2.64 11.54
N ARG A 72 5.85 -3.10 10.29
CA ARG A 72 7.02 -3.07 9.40
C ARG A 72 7.45 -1.65 9.05
N VAL A 73 6.51 -0.71 8.91
CA VAL A 73 6.83 0.71 8.67
C VAL A 73 7.23 1.41 9.97
N GLU A 74 6.62 1.05 11.12
CA GLU A 74 7.02 1.51 12.46
C GLU A 74 8.48 1.12 12.74
N GLU A 75 8.83 -0.13 12.46
CA GLU A 75 10.17 -0.67 12.65
C GLU A 75 11.19 0.05 11.76
N ALA A 76 10.92 0.12 10.43
CA ALA A 76 11.79 0.80 9.48
C ALA A 76 11.95 2.31 9.78
N PHE A 77 10.91 2.95 10.33
CA PHE A 77 10.97 4.34 10.77
C PHE A 77 11.84 4.51 12.02
N TYR A 78 11.57 3.77 13.10
CA TYR A 78 12.33 3.92 14.35
C TYR A 78 13.79 3.45 14.22
N ARG A 79 14.10 2.52 13.32
CA ARG A 79 15.46 2.18 12.89
C ARG A 79 16.24 3.43 12.38
N ARG A 80 15.55 4.36 11.72
CA ARG A 80 16.07 5.65 11.19
C ARG A 80 15.99 6.82 12.19
N VAL A 81 15.34 6.63 13.33
CA VAL A 81 15.33 7.57 14.47
C VAL A 81 16.54 7.30 15.36
N ARG A 82 17.20 8.36 15.85
CA ARG A 82 18.33 8.25 16.80
C ARG A 82 17.86 7.54 18.08
N PRO A 83 18.65 6.62 18.70
CA PRO A 83 18.20 5.85 19.87
C PRO A 83 17.61 6.71 21.01
N LYS A 84 18.23 7.86 21.33
CA LYS A 84 17.76 8.82 22.35
C LYS A 84 16.38 9.46 22.08
N LYS A 85 15.79 9.27 20.90
CA LYS A 85 14.45 9.78 20.49
C LYS A 85 13.40 8.67 20.36
N ARG A 86 13.75 7.40 20.58
CA ARG A 86 12.80 6.28 20.49
C ARG A 86 11.95 6.21 21.77
N PRO A 87 10.63 5.94 21.71
CA PRO A 87 9.84 5.60 22.89
C PRO A 87 10.42 4.37 23.60
N ASN A 88 10.38 4.28 24.94
CA ASN A 88 11.07 3.22 25.70
C ASN A 88 10.74 1.80 25.23
N ALA A 89 9.43 1.48 25.08
CA ALA A 89 8.93 0.20 24.56
C ALA A 89 9.40 -0.15 23.13
N VAL A 90 9.97 0.80 22.39
CA VAL A 90 10.60 0.62 21.08
C VAL A 90 12.13 0.69 21.19
N ALA A 91 12.67 1.46 22.14
CA ALA A 91 14.10 1.61 22.39
C ALA A 91 14.72 0.30 22.89
N GLU A 92 14.03 -0.42 23.79
CA GLU A 92 14.41 -1.74 24.31
C GLU A 92 14.58 -2.77 23.18
N HIS A 93 13.57 -2.88 22.32
CA HIS A 93 13.57 -3.80 21.17
C HIS A 93 14.67 -3.50 20.14
N PHE A 94 15.13 -2.24 20.04
CA PHE A 94 16.25 -1.84 19.18
C PHE A 94 17.57 -1.60 19.92
N GLN A 95 17.72 -2.09 21.16
CA GLN A 95 19.05 -2.25 21.71
C GLN A 95 19.79 -3.27 20.82
N PRO A 96 20.95 -2.94 20.21
CA PRO A 96 21.83 -4.00 19.78
C PRO A 96 22.14 -4.80 21.04
N THR A 97 21.88 -6.11 21.05
CA THR A 97 22.26 -6.97 22.17
C THR A 97 23.74 -6.74 22.43
N LEU A 98 24.08 -6.01 23.49
CA LEU A 98 25.47 -5.89 23.89
C LEU A 98 25.97 -7.31 24.09
N PRO A 99 27.19 -7.65 23.64
CA PRO A 99 27.76 -8.94 23.96
C PRO A 99 27.80 -9.03 25.49
N LEU A 100 26.90 -9.85 26.06
CA LEU A 100 26.85 -10.11 27.49
C LEU A 100 28.27 -10.43 27.92
N HIS A 101 28.74 -9.69 28.93
CA HIS A 101 30.13 -9.76 29.36
C HIS A 101 30.49 -11.22 29.63
N LYS A 102 31.62 -11.69 29.08
CA LYS A 102 32.01 -13.11 29.17
C LYS A 102 32.44 -13.46 30.59
N ASN A 103 31.47 -13.64 31.49
CA ASN A 103 31.66 -14.24 32.80
C ASN A 103 31.82 -15.76 32.67
N THR A 104 32.94 -16.18 32.07
CA THR A 104 33.63 -17.39 32.52
C THR A 104 34.24 -17.12 33.89
N ALA A 105 34.17 -17.99 34.91
CA ALA A 105 33.36 -19.19 35.16
C ALA A 105 33.28 -19.35 36.72
N ARG A 106 32.80 -20.42 37.39
CA ARG A 106 32.36 -21.81 37.07
C ARG A 106 31.27 -22.17 38.13
N PRO A 107 30.47 -23.25 37.99
CA PRO A 107 29.47 -23.60 38.99
C PRO A 107 30.12 -24.27 40.22
N HIS A 108 29.55 -24.03 41.40
CA HIS A 108 29.74 -24.84 42.61
C HIS A 108 28.37 -25.13 43.25
N HIS A 109 28.29 -26.23 44.00
CA HIS A 109 27.03 -26.88 44.36
C HIS A 109 26.30 -26.23 45.55
N ALA A 110 24.97 -26.22 45.49
CA ALA A 110 24.10 -26.27 46.66
C ALA A 110 22.86 -27.13 46.34
N THR A 111 22.59 -28.07 47.22
CA THR A 111 21.64 -29.19 47.18
C THR A 111 20.20 -28.82 46.79
N VAL A 112 19.54 -29.66 45.98
CA VAL A 112 18.07 -29.71 45.87
C VAL A 112 17.59 -30.98 46.56
N ASN A 113 16.85 -30.83 47.67
CA ASN A 113 16.08 -31.90 48.29
C ASN A 113 14.59 -31.51 48.24
N THR A 114 13.86 -32.02 47.25
CA THR A 114 12.40 -31.87 47.16
C THR A 114 11.74 -33.09 47.81
N SER A 115 11.14 -32.91 48.98
CA SER A 115 10.37 -33.96 49.67
C SER A 115 8.95 -34.06 49.11
N LEU A 116 8.61 -35.19 48.49
CA LEU A 116 7.23 -35.59 48.21
C LEU A 116 6.74 -36.55 49.32
N PRO A 117 5.58 -36.32 49.95
CA PRO A 117 4.95 -37.33 50.80
C PRO A 117 4.33 -38.45 49.97
N SER A 118 4.34 -39.68 50.50
CA SER A 118 3.69 -40.87 49.95
C SER A 118 2.29 -41.09 50.54
N LYS A 119 1.53 -42.03 49.95
CA LYS A 119 0.19 -42.45 50.41
C LYS A 119 0.23 -43.20 51.75
N GLU A 120 -0.77 -42.94 52.57
CA GLU A 120 -1.62 -43.85 53.38
C GLU A 120 -2.95 -43.06 53.55
N ALA A 121 -4.14 -43.55 53.21
CA ALA A 121 -4.92 -44.74 53.65
C ALA A 121 -5.95 -44.34 54.74
N ASP A 122 -7.17 -44.90 54.63
CA ASP A 122 -8.28 -44.85 55.62
C ASP A 122 -8.93 -43.45 55.86
N ASP A 123 -10.23 -43.26 56.18
CA ASP A 123 -11.47 -44.07 56.02
C ASP A 123 -12.74 -43.16 56.12
N ASP A 124 -13.90 -43.66 55.65
CA ASP A 124 -15.32 -43.28 55.92
C ASP A 124 -15.86 -41.82 55.72
N GLY A 125 -17.19 -41.68 55.61
CA GLY A 125 -17.95 -40.46 55.96
C GLY A 125 -18.82 -39.81 54.86
N GLY A 126 -20.12 -39.59 55.15
CA GLY A 126 -21.17 -39.03 54.25
C GLY A 126 -20.96 -37.60 53.73
N GLU A 127 -21.67 -37.11 52.71
CA GLU A 127 -23.12 -36.85 52.51
C GLU A 127 -23.39 -35.33 52.46
N ASP A 128 -24.27 -34.91 51.52
CA ASP A 128 -25.00 -33.63 51.44
C ASP A 128 -24.24 -32.26 51.45
N ALA A 129 -24.87 -31.12 51.18
CA ALA A 129 -25.78 -30.73 50.08
C ALA A 129 -25.94 -29.18 50.08
N ASP A 130 -26.16 -28.59 48.90
CA ASP A 130 -26.83 -27.29 48.64
C ASP A 130 -26.39 -25.94 49.27
N SER A 131 -26.89 -24.88 48.61
CA SER A 131 -27.21 -23.51 49.10
C SER A 131 -26.15 -22.38 49.10
N ASP A 132 -26.26 -21.56 48.05
CA ASP A 132 -26.59 -20.12 48.08
C ASP A 132 -25.75 -19.02 48.80
N SER A 133 -25.55 -17.93 48.05
CA SER A 133 -25.42 -16.53 48.53
C SER A 133 -24.12 -16.14 49.29
N SER A 134 -23.76 -14.86 49.49
CA SER A 134 -23.95 -13.62 48.70
C SER A 134 -23.01 -12.49 49.22
N ASN A 135 -23.06 -11.32 48.57
CA ASN A 135 -22.79 -9.98 49.14
C ASN A 135 -21.38 -9.55 49.62
N THR A 136 -20.81 -8.58 48.87
CA THR A 136 -20.21 -7.30 49.38
C THR A 136 -18.96 -7.30 50.29
N ALA A 137 -18.24 -6.19 50.51
CA ALA A 137 -17.80 -5.04 49.69
C ALA A 137 -16.87 -4.14 50.53
N HIS A 138 -16.03 -3.29 49.90
CA HIS A 138 -15.24 -2.20 50.54
C HIS A 138 -14.16 -2.63 51.58
N SER A 139 -13.25 -1.77 52.10
CA SER A 139 -12.36 -0.76 51.45
C SER A 139 -11.32 -0.20 52.46
N SER A 140 -10.13 0.23 51.99
CA SER A 140 -9.09 1.00 52.76
C SER A 140 -8.40 0.23 53.92
N SER A 141 -7.29 0.64 54.57
CA SER A 141 -6.41 1.84 54.54
C SER A 141 -4.96 1.52 55.01
N SER A 142 -3.98 2.42 54.78
CA SER A 142 -2.54 2.35 55.19
C SER A 142 -2.22 3.21 56.46
N PRO A 143 -0.95 3.43 56.94
CA PRO A 143 0.38 2.90 56.58
C PRO A 143 1.03 2.09 57.76
N PRO A 144 2.08 2.43 58.58
CA PRO A 144 3.08 3.55 58.66
C PRO A 144 4.59 3.17 58.80
N ASP A 145 5.46 4.17 58.56
CA ASP A 145 6.80 4.50 59.17
C ASP A 145 8.05 3.57 59.15
N SER A 146 9.18 4.14 59.63
CA SER A 146 10.62 3.89 59.27
C SER A 146 11.49 3.61 60.56
N PRO A 147 12.87 3.66 60.63
CA PRO A 147 13.94 3.97 59.65
C PRO A 147 15.27 3.12 59.77
N ASP A 148 16.39 3.68 59.27
CA ASP A 148 17.81 3.50 59.69
C ASP A 148 18.82 2.54 58.98
N SER A 149 20.12 2.83 59.24
CA SER A 149 21.38 2.38 58.59
C SER A 149 22.58 2.84 59.49
N PRO A 150 23.89 2.59 59.21
CA PRO A 150 24.56 1.91 58.08
C PRO A 150 25.40 0.69 58.60
N PRO A 151 26.76 0.57 58.67
CA PRO A 151 27.93 1.33 58.18
C PRO A 151 28.75 0.62 57.07
N ALA A 152 30.03 0.25 57.31
CA ALA A 152 31.07 -0.15 56.35
C ALA A 152 32.09 -1.17 56.91
N GLU A 153 32.87 -1.83 56.04
CA GLU A 153 34.34 -1.95 56.18
C GLU A 153 35.06 -2.51 54.91
N THR A 154 36.39 -2.35 54.83
CA THR A 154 37.27 -2.92 53.78
C THR A 154 38.67 -3.20 54.32
N PRO A 155 39.36 -4.27 53.86
CA PRO A 155 40.81 -4.14 53.67
C PRO A 155 41.44 -4.87 52.46
N ALA A 156 42.40 -4.18 51.85
CA ALA A 156 43.78 -4.61 51.56
C ALA A 156 44.12 -5.79 50.58
N THR A 157 44.67 -5.39 49.43
CA THR A 157 45.99 -5.80 48.87
C THR A 157 46.45 -7.28 48.78
N SER A 158 46.86 -7.71 47.57
CA SER A 158 48.14 -8.41 47.34
C SER A 158 48.60 -8.28 45.87
N ASN A 159 49.87 -8.53 45.57
CA ASN A 159 50.50 -8.23 44.27
C ASN A 159 51.58 -9.27 43.89
N ARG A 160 51.51 -9.91 42.72
CA ARG A 160 52.66 -10.68 42.16
C ARG A 160 52.65 -10.84 40.63
N LYS A 161 53.83 -11.07 40.05
CA LYS A 161 54.17 -11.06 38.62
C LYS A 161 54.43 -12.46 38.05
N SER A 162 54.48 -12.53 36.71
CA SER A 162 55.22 -13.50 35.85
C SER A 162 54.75 -14.97 35.84
N GLY A 163 54.93 -15.73 34.74
CA GLY A 163 55.47 -15.35 33.43
C GLY A 163 55.67 -16.55 32.48
N GLY A 164 56.13 -16.26 31.25
CA GLY A 164 56.41 -17.23 30.17
C GLY A 164 55.14 -17.69 29.41
N SER A 165 55.18 -18.17 28.17
CA SER A 165 56.08 -18.10 27.00
C SER A 165 55.71 -19.30 26.12
N GLY A 166 55.34 -19.09 24.86
CA GLY A 166 54.97 -20.20 23.97
C GLY A 166 54.39 -19.73 22.64
N SER A 167 55.15 -19.89 21.57
CA SER A 167 54.75 -19.58 20.19
C SER A 167 54.52 -20.87 19.39
N GLY A 168 53.63 -20.86 18.40
CA GLY A 168 53.43 -22.03 17.53
C GLY A 168 52.19 -21.98 16.63
N SER A 169 52.43 -21.87 15.32
CA SER A 169 51.48 -21.90 14.20
C SER A 169 50.43 -23.02 14.20
N GLY A 170 49.25 -22.78 13.59
CA GLY A 170 48.19 -23.79 13.44
C GLY A 170 46.94 -23.32 12.66
N SER A 171 47.09 -22.80 11.44
CA SER A 171 45.98 -22.19 10.68
C SER A 171 45.09 -23.20 9.93
N GLY A 172 43.90 -23.52 10.47
CA GLY A 172 42.82 -24.20 9.75
C GLY A 172 41.51 -23.39 9.75
N LYS A 173 41.10 -22.83 8.60
CA LYS A 173 39.87 -22.02 8.47
C LYS A 173 38.72 -22.81 7.85
N HIS A 174 37.77 -23.24 8.67
CA HIS A 174 36.43 -23.63 8.20
C HIS A 174 35.51 -22.40 8.15
N PRO A 175 34.77 -22.15 7.04
CA PRO A 175 33.84 -21.03 6.95
C PRO A 175 32.52 -21.35 7.68
N SER A 176 32.40 -20.99 8.95
CA SER A 176 31.16 -21.18 9.72
C SER A 176 30.05 -20.21 9.27
N THR A 177 29.24 -20.63 8.31
CA THR A 177 28.03 -19.91 7.88
C THR A 177 26.96 -19.95 8.98
N ARG A 178 26.97 -18.94 9.86
CA ARG A 178 25.95 -18.80 10.91
C ARG A 178 24.54 -18.77 10.29
N PRO A 179 23.57 -19.55 10.81
CA PRO A 179 22.17 -19.35 10.47
C PRO A 179 21.74 -17.95 10.93
N LYS A 180 21.00 -17.23 10.08
CA LYS A 180 20.44 -15.92 10.42
C LYS A 180 19.16 -16.14 11.21
N ALA A 181 19.18 -15.80 12.51
CA ALA A 181 17.98 -15.84 13.32
C ALA A 181 16.89 -14.92 12.72
N PRO A 182 15.62 -15.35 12.66
CA PRO A 182 14.51 -14.45 12.38
C PRO A 182 14.43 -13.42 13.51
N PHE A 183 14.34 -12.14 13.17
CA PHE A 183 13.96 -11.13 14.15
C PHE A 183 12.44 -11.14 14.31
N GLU A 184 12.03 -11.21 15.57
CA GLU A 184 10.71 -10.85 16.04
C GLU A 184 10.56 -9.33 15.94
N THR A 185 9.37 -8.80 15.63
CA THR A 185 9.12 -7.35 15.64
C THR A 185 8.78 -6.86 17.06
N VAL A 186 8.71 -5.53 17.23
CA VAL A 186 8.23 -4.84 18.45
C VAL A 186 6.88 -5.39 18.96
N HIS A 187 6.10 -6.04 18.07
CA HIS A 187 4.76 -6.56 18.34
C HIS A 187 4.66 -8.09 18.20
N GLY A 188 5.78 -8.83 18.31
CA GLY A 188 5.80 -10.31 18.39
C GLY A 188 5.77 -11.08 17.07
N TYR A 189 5.78 -10.40 15.92
CA TYR A 189 5.67 -11.07 14.62
C TYR A 189 7.04 -11.43 14.03
N LYS A 190 7.22 -12.71 13.66
CA LYS A 190 8.42 -13.18 12.94
C LYS A 190 8.32 -12.76 11.47
N THR A 191 9.14 -11.81 11.02
CA THR A 191 9.14 -11.36 9.61
C THR A 191 10.40 -11.82 8.86
N PRO A 192 10.26 -12.45 7.66
CA PRO A 192 11.41 -12.84 6.86
C PRO A 192 11.91 -11.66 6.02
N PHE A 193 12.89 -10.90 6.50
CA PHE A 193 13.54 -9.88 5.65
C PHE A 193 15.04 -9.68 5.85
N ILE A 194 15.65 -9.05 4.85
CA ILE A 194 17.09 -9.04 4.59
C ILE A 194 17.80 -7.93 5.39
N LEU A 195 18.54 -8.32 6.44
CA LEU A 195 19.53 -7.43 7.08
C LEU A 195 20.67 -7.11 6.10
N ARG A 196 20.65 -5.92 5.50
CA ARG A 196 21.81 -5.36 4.80
C ARG A 196 22.71 -4.63 5.79
N SER A 197 23.90 -5.19 6.03
CA SER A 197 24.91 -4.61 6.93
C SER A 197 25.48 -3.27 6.40
N LYS A 198 24.78 -2.17 6.65
CA LYS A 198 25.27 -0.79 6.56
C LYS A 198 25.08 -0.08 7.90
N LYS A 199 25.94 0.91 8.18
CA LYS A 199 25.79 1.80 9.35
C LYS A 199 24.41 2.51 9.27
N PRO A 200 23.70 2.69 10.40
CA PRO A 200 22.38 3.32 10.41
C PRO A 200 22.46 4.81 10.10
N ASN A 201 21.80 5.24 9.02
CA ASN A 201 21.68 6.66 8.66
C ASN A 201 20.47 7.27 9.39
N TYR A 202 20.75 8.05 10.44
CA TYR A 202 19.73 8.65 11.32
C TYR A 202 19.07 9.90 10.70
N ASN A 203 18.36 9.69 9.60
CA ASN A 203 17.74 10.76 8.81
C ASN A 203 16.26 11.02 9.17
N GLU A 204 15.68 10.27 10.13
CA GLU A 204 14.31 10.45 10.65
C GLU A 204 13.20 10.49 9.55
N SER A 205 13.49 9.92 8.37
CA SER A 205 12.66 10.06 7.17
C SER A 205 11.62 8.94 7.02
N LEU A 206 10.35 9.31 7.13
CA LEU A 206 9.19 8.44 6.89
C LEU A 206 9.11 7.94 5.44
N VAL A 207 9.39 8.82 4.46
CA VAL A 207 9.45 8.43 3.03
C VAL A 207 10.51 7.35 2.80
N GLY A 208 11.67 7.49 3.46
CA GLY A 208 12.71 6.47 3.42
C GLY A 208 12.31 5.14 4.06
N ALA A 209 11.50 5.15 5.13
CA ALA A 209 10.97 3.94 5.76
C ALA A 209 9.95 3.22 4.87
N LEU A 210 8.99 3.96 4.29
CA LEU A 210 8.04 3.42 3.31
C LEU A 210 8.76 2.81 2.09
N HIS A 211 9.75 3.53 1.55
CA HIS A 211 10.57 3.06 0.42
C HIS A 211 11.34 1.78 0.76
N GLU A 212 11.86 1.63 1.98
CA GLU A 212 12.55 0.41 2.44
C GLU A 212 11.60 -0.80 2.56
N VAL A 213 10.39 -0.60 3.10
CA VAL A 213 9.40 -1.69 3.29
C VAL A 213 8.77 -2.16 1.97
N PHE A 214 8.50 -1.24 1.05
CA PHE A 214 7.80 -1.52 -0.21
C PHE A 214 8.70 -1.61 -1.45
N PHE A 215 10.01 -1.40 -1.30
CA PHE A 215 11.01 -1.26 -2.37
C PHE A 215 10.76 -2.15 -3.59
N TYR A 216 10.76 -3.47 -3.38
CA TYR A 216 10.70 -4.46 -4.45
C TYR A 216 9.36 -4.46 -5.19
N ARG A 217 8.23 -4.27 -4.49
CA ARG A 217 6.89 -4.22 -5.12
C ARG A 217 6.73 -2.95 -5.95
N PHE A 218 7.21 -1.83 -5.42
CA PHE A 218 7.15 -0.52 -6.07
C PHE A 218 8.01 -0.47 -7.34
N TRP A 219 9.32 -0.75 -7.24
CA TRP A 219 10.21 -0.66 -8.38
C TRP A 219 10.02 -1.77 -9.42
N ALA A 220 9.54 -2.96 -9.02
CA ALA A 220 9.12 -3.96 -10.01
C ALA A 220 7.91 -3.50 -10.83
N ALA A 221 6.90 -2.86 -10.21
CA ALA A 221 5.78 -2.27 -10.94
C ALA A 221 6.28 -1.22 -11.96
N GLY A 222 7.21 -0.34 -11.54
CA GLY A 222 7.86 0.62 -12.43
C GLY A 222 8.57 -0.01 -13.64
N LEU A 223 9.31 -1.10 -13.42
CA LEU A 223 9.98 -1.83 -14.49
C LEU A 223 8.98 -2.48 -15.47
N LEU A 224 7.92 -3.12 -14.94
CA LEU A 224 6.85 -3.71 -15.77
C LEU A 224 6.18 -2.64 -16.66
N ARG A 225 5.91 -1.45 -16.11
CA ARG A 225 5.34 -0.34 -16.88
C ARG A 225 6.29 0.20 -17.95
N PHE A 226 7.57 0.38 -17.61
CA PHE A 226 8.58 0.85 -18.57
C PHE A 226 8.74 -0.11 -19.75
N LEU A 227 8.73 -1.44 -19.49
CA LEU A 227 8.74 -2.45 -20.54
C LEU A 227 7.44 -2.42 -21.38
N ALA A 228 6.27 -2.28 -20.75
CA ALA A 228 4.99 -2.17 -21.46
C ALA A 228 4.93 -0.95 -22.39
N ASP A 229 5.29 0.23 -21.89
CA ASP A 229 5.34 1.47 -22.67
C ASP A 229 6.38 1.40 -23.79
N GLY A 230 7.54 0.78 -23.55
CA GLY A 230 8.55 0.51 -24.57
C GLY A 230 8.03 -0.36 -25.72
N LEU A 231 7.27 -1.43 -25.42
CA LEU A 231 6.64 -2.29 -26.42
C LEU A 231 5.56 -1.54 -27.21
N ILE A 232 4.68 -0.78 -26.54
CA ILE A 232 3.64 0.02 -27.21
C ILE A 232 4.27 1.04 -28.15
N THR A 233 5.27 1.80 -27.68
CA THR A 233 5.93 2.86 -28.45
C THR A 233 6.79 2.32 -29.60
N THR A 234 7.32 1.09 -29.52
CA THR A 234 8.07 0.47 -30.63
C THR A 234 7.21 -0.32 -31.63
N SER A 235 5.95 -0.62 -31.31
CA SER A 235 5.02 -1.33 -32.21
C SER A 235 4.91 -0.77 -33.65
N PRO A 236 5.00 0.55 -33.92
CA PRO A 236 4.93 1.07 -35.30
C PRO A 236 6.06 0.61 -36.21
N LEU A 237 7.21 0.17 -35.65
CA LEU A 237 8.31 -0.40 -36.44
C LEU A 237 7.93 -1.74 -37.08
N ILE A 238 7.22 -2.60 -36.33
CA ILE A 238 6.75 -3.89 -36.87
C ILE A 238 5.61 -3.63 -37.86
N THR A 239 4.71 -2.68 -37.58
CA THR A 239 3.67 -2.26 -38.51
C THR A 239 4.26 -1.73 -39.83
N ARG A 240 5.32 -0.90 -39.78
CA ARG A 240 6.04 -0.47 -40.99
C ARG A 240 6.63 -1.64 -41.75
N ALA A 241 7.35 -2.55 -41.08
CA ALA A 241 7.97 -3.70 -41.73
C ALA A 241 6.93 -4.64 -42.39
N LEU A 242 5.74 -4.77 -41.79
CA LEU A 242 4.62 -5.53 -42.34
C LEU A 242 3.98 -4.83 -43.55
N LEU A 243 3.82 -3.50 -43.52
CA LEU A 243 3.34 -2.71 -44.66
C LEU A 243 4.34 -2.72 -45.83
N GLU A 244 5.64 -2.65 -45.55
CA GLU A 244 6.70 -2.72 -46.56
C GLU A 244 6.73 -4.10 -47.25
N TYR A 245 6.61 -5.18 -46.46
CA TYR A 245 6.42 -6.54 -46.98
C TYR A 245 5.16 -6.67 -47.85
N LEU A 246 4.02 -6.14 -47.38
CA LEU A 246 2.76 -6.20 -48.12
C LEU A 246 2.82 -5.39 -49.43
N GLY A 247 3.50 -4.24 -49.43
CA GLY A 247 3.75 -3.43 -50.62
C GLY A 247 4.61 -4.17 -51.65
N GLN A 248 5.67 -4.86 -51.22
CA GLN A 248 6.50 -5.69 -52.11
C GLN A 248 5.70 -6.86 -52.71
N ALA A 249 4.90 -7.55 -51.90
CA ALA A 249 4.03 -8.64 -52.35
C ALA A 249 2.96 -8.16 -53.35
N TYR A 250 2.33 -7.01 -53.09
CA TYR A 250 1.35 -6.39 -53.98
C TYR A 250 1.99 -5.94 -55.31
N ALA A 251 3.16 -5.29 -55.26
CA ALA A 251 3.89 -4.86 -56.45
C ALA A 251 4.25 -6.04 -57.36
N TYR A 252 4.71 -7.16 -56.80
CA TYR A 252 4.97 -8.38 -57.57
C TYR A 252 3.69 -9.00 -58.15
N ALA A 253 2.57 -8.98 -57.41
CA ALA A 253 1.31 -9.57 -57.85
C ALA A 253 0.61 -8.82 -59.00
N ILE A 254 0.92 -7.53 -59.20
CA ILE A 254 0.29 -6.68 -60.23
C ILE A 254 1.22 -6.36 -61.42
N ALA A 255 2.52 -6.59 -61.29
CA ALA A 255 3.50 -6.29 -62.33
C ALA A 255 3.64 -7.41 -63.39
N PRO A 256 4.02 -7.10 -64.65
CA PRO A 256 4.22 -8.11 -65.67
C PRO A 256 5.30 -9.15 -65.29
N PRO A 257 5.15 -10.44 -65.67
CA PRO A 257 6.09 -11.50 -65.30
C PRO A 257 7.55 -11.15 -65.58
N GLY A 258 8.40 -11.26 -64.56
CA GLY A 258 9.84 -11.00 -64.64
C GLY A 258 10.27 -9.53 -64.48
N THR A 259 9.35 -8.57 -64.38
CA THR A 259 9.70 -7.14 -64.21
C THR A 259 10.08 -6.73 -62.78
N VAL A 260 9.67 -7.52 -61.78
CA VAL A 260 9.89 -7.27 -60.35
C VAL A 260 10.47 -8.54 -59.72
N PRO A 261 11.50 -8.47 -58.84
CA PRO A 261 12.01 -9.63 -58.13
C PRO A 261 10.92 -10.28 -57.25
N PRO A 262 10.98 -11.61 -57.01
CA PRO A 262 10.01 -12.28 -56.16
C PRO A 262 10.03 -11.71 -54.73
N PRO A 263 8.88 -11.56 -54.07
CA PRO A 263 8.80 -11.00 -52.73
C PRO A 263 9.40 -11.96 -51.70
N PRO A 264 9.73 -11.46 -50.48
CA PRO A 264 10.21 -12.33 -49.41
C PRO A 264 9.23 -13.48 -49.10
N PRO A 265 9.71 -14.64 -48.60
CA PRO A 265 8.86 -15.79 -48.32
C PRO A 265 7.68 -15.45 -47.40
N ALA A 266 6.51 -16.06 -47.65
CA ALA A 266 5.26 -15.79 -46.93
C ALA A 266 5.38 -15.89 -45.39
N GLY A 267 6.26 -16.75 -44.88
CA GLY A 267 6.57 -16.86 -43.45
C GLY A 267 7.07 -15.57 -42.81
N ARG A 268 7.70 -14.65 -43.56
CA ARG A 268 8.11 -13.33 -43.05
C ARG A 268 6.89 -12.45 -42.73
N GLY A 269 5.89 -12.43 -43.60
CA GLY A 269 4.64 -11.69 -43.36
C GLY A 269 3.89 -12.22 -42.15
N TRP A 270 3.69 -13.54 -42.07
CA TRP A 270 3.06 -14.20 -40.92
C TRP A 270 3.86 -13.98 -39.63
N GLY A 271 5.19 -14.08 -39.66
CA GLY A 271 6.05 -13.83 -38.51
C GLY A 271 5.96 -12.40 -37.98
N LEU A 272 5.87 -11.40 -38.87
CA LEU A 272 5.67 -9.99 -38.48
C LEU A 272 4.27 -9.76 -37.88
N ALA A 273 3.22 -10.35 -38.47
CA ALA A 273 1.85 -10.23 -37.97
C ALA A 273 1.66 -10.89 -36.59
N VAL A 274 2.14 -12.13 -36.41
CA VAL A 274 2.13 -12.84 -35.12
C VAL A 274 3.01 -12.14 -34.10
N GLY A 275 4.17 -11.60 -34.52
CA GLY A 275 5.05 -10.81 -33.68
C GLY A 275 4.38 -9.53 -33.15
N LEU A 276 3.69 -8.77 -34.01
CA LEU A 276 2.92 -7.58 -33.63
C LEU A 276 1.78 -7.92 -32.64
N TRP A 277 1.04 -9.00 -32.90
CA TRP A 277 0.00 -9.49 -31.98
C TRP A 277 0.59 -9.86 -30.61
N ALA A 278 1.65 -10.69 -30.58
CA ALA A 278 2.29 -11.13 -29.34
C ALA A 278 2.86 -9.95 -28.54
N MET A 279 3.50 -8.98 -29.23
CA MET A 279 3.99 -7.73 -28.65
C MET A 279 2.88 -6.95 -27.95
N GLN A 280 1.72 -6.80 -28.61
CA GLN A 280 0.58 -6.08 -28.07
C GLN A 280 -0.06 -6.79 -26.86
N GLN A 281 -0.18 -8.13 -26.92
CA GLN A 281 -0.69 -8.93 -25.80
C GLN A 281 0.24 -8.87 -24.59
N VAL A 282 1.56 -9.00 -24.78
CA VAL A 282 2.55 -8.88 -23.69
C VAL A 282 2.49 -7.47 -23.08
N ALA A 283 2.43 -6.41 -23.88
CA ALA A 283 2.30 -5.05 -23.37
C ALA A 283 1.02 -4.82 -22.55
N SER A 284 -0.10 -5.42 -22.95
CA SER A 284 -1.37 -5.39 -22.20
C SER A 284 -1.22 -6.08 -20.83
N LEU A 285 -0.68 -7.31 -20.79
CA LEU A 285 -0.47 -8.05 -19.55
C LEU A 285 0.47 -7.33 -18.58
N LEU A 286 1.59 -6.79 -19.07
CA LEU A 286 2.52 -5.99 -18.28
C LEU A 286 1.87 -4.71 -17.74
N THR A 287 1.01 -4.06 -18.53
CA THR A 287 0.24 -2.86 -18.12
C THR A 287 -0.75 -3.19 -17.00
N ASN A 288 -1.49 -4.30 -17.11
CA ASN A 288 -2.45 -4.72 -16.10
C ASN A 288 -1.74 -5.15 -14.80
N GLN A 289 -0.63 -5.88 -14.92
CA GLN A 289 0.20 -6.25 -13.76
C GLN A 289 0.82 -5.03 -13.07
N TYR A 290 1.21 -3.98 -13.82
CA TYR A 290 1.57 -2.69 -13.24
C TYR A 290 0.41 -2.10 -12.42
N TYR A 291 -0.78 -1.97 -13.01
CA TYR A 291 -1.91 -1.31 -12.34
C TYR A 291 -2.31 -2.00 -11.03
N ILE A 292 -2.36 -3.33 -10.98
CA ILE A 292 -2.65 -4.03 -9.71
C ILE A 292 -1.50 -3.87 -8.71
N THR A 293 -0.24 -3.98 -9.14
CA THR A 293 0.91 -3.95 -8.24
C THR A 293 1.14 -2.55 -7.65
N ALA A 294 1.01 -1.50 -8.47
CA ALA A 294 1.16 -0.11 -8.06
C ALA A 294 0.03 0.33 -7.12
N GLN A 295 -1.24 0.08 -7.47
CA GLN A 295 -2.38 0.44 -6.61
C GLN A 295 -2.40 -0.36 -5.31
N THR A 296 -2.12 -1.67 -5.34
CA THR A 296 -2.00 -2.46 -4.10
C THR A 296 -0.86 -1.92 -3.22
N THR A 297 0.21 -1.37 -3.80
CA THR A 297 1.31 -0.74 -3.05
C THR A 297 0.91 0.63 -2.49
N GLY A 298 0.12 1.44 -3.20
CA GLY A 298 -0.47 2.68 -2.65
C GLY A 298 -1.39 2.41 -1.47
N PHE A 299 -2.31 1.45 -1.61
CA PHE A 299 -3.22 1.05 -0.55
C PHE A 299 -2.46 0.44 0.66
N SER A 300 -1.38 -0.29 0.39
CA SER A 300 -0.44 -0.80 1.41
C SER A 300 0.20 0.35 2.21
N CYS A 301 0.73 1.38 1.52
CA CYS A 301 1.29 2.58 2.16
C CYS A 301 0.25 3.29 3.02
N ARG A 302 -0.95 3.53 2.47
CA ARG A 302 -2.07 4.17 3.19
C ARG A 302 -2.46 3.43 4.45
N THR A 303 -2.71 2.13 4.35
CA THR A 303 -3.12 1.28 5.49
C THR A 303 -2.06 1.29 6.60
N SER A 304 -0.78 1.25 6.23
CA SER A 304 0.34 1.38 7.17
C SER A 304 0.35 2.75 7.86
N LEU A 305 0.20 3.84 7.09
CA LEU A 305 0.19 5.21 7.63
C LEU A 305 -0.99 5.48 8.56
N VAL A 306 -2.19 5.01 8.22
CA VAL A 306 -3.37 5.15 9.10
C VAL A 306 -3.16 4.41 10.43
N SER A 307 -2.59 3.19 10.39
CA SER A 307 -2.20 2.44 11.58
C SER A 307 -1.23 3.23 12.47
N LEU A 308 -0.17 3.80 11.88
CA LEU A 308 0.82 4.62 12.60
C LEU A 308 0.23 5.92 13.19
N ILE A 309 -0.61 6.63 12.43
CA ILE A 309 -1.24 7.87 12.88
C ILE A 309 -2.18 7.60 14.05
N LEU A 310 -2.98 6.53 14.00
CA LEU A 310 -3.85 6.13 15.11
C LEU A 310 -3.04 5.72 16.36
N ARG A 311 -2.02 4.87 16.20
CA ARG A 311 -1.11 4.48 17.30
C ARG A 311 -0.46 5.69 17.97
N LYS A 312 -0.02 6.69 17.19
CA LYS A 312 0.58 7.91 17.75
C LYS A 312 -0.46 8.86 18.34
N ALA A 313 -1.65 9.00 17.74
CA ALA A 313 -2.73 9.85 18.25
C ALA A 313 -3.18 9.45 19.67
N LEU A 314 -3.31 8.13 19.93
CA LEU A 314 -3.59 7.58 21.26
C LEU A 314 -2.46 7.84 22.28
N ARG A 315 -1.25 8.18 21.81
CA ARG A 315 -0.04 8.47 22.59
C ARG A 315 0.43 9.93 22.38
N LEU A 316 -0.50 10.87 22.23
CA LEU A 316 -0.24 12.31 22.28
C LEU A 316 -0.50 12.86 23.69
N ASP A 317 0.50 13.56 24.21
CA ASP A 317 0.41 14.38 25.41
C ASP A 317 -0.56 15.56 25.23
N SER A 318 -0.97 16.18 26.33
CA SER A 318 -1.98 17.24 26.34
C SER A 318 -1.57 18.47 25.52
N ARG A 319 -0.27 18.80 25.44
CA ARG A 319 0.21 19.95 24.66
C ARG A 319 0.18 19.66 23.16
N ALA A 320 0.76 18.53 22.74
CA ALA A 320 0.71 18.12 21.33
C ALA A 320 -0.73 17.89 20.84
N ARG A 321 -1.67 17.52 21.73
CA ARG A 321 -3.10 17.38 21.40
C ARG A 321 -3.81 18.71 21.08
N LEU A 322 -3.31 19.84 21.61
CA LEU A 322 -3.78 21.18 21.20
C LEU A 322 -3.30 21.53 19.78
N GLU A 323 -2.05 21.22 19.47
CA GLU A 323 -1.46 21.44 18.13
C GLU A 323 -1.98 20.44 17.08
N HIS A 324 -2.39 19.24 17.50
CA HIS A 324 -2.93 18.16 16.68
C HIS A 324 -4.36 17.82 17.10
N SER A 325 -5.28 18.77 16.88
CA SER A 325 -6.72 18.57 17.13
C SER A 325 -7.30 17.37 16.37
N THR A 326 -8.39 16.78 16.90
CA THR A 326 -9.04 15.61 16.31
C THR A 326 -9.39 15.81 14.84
N GLY A 327 -9.89 16.99 14.44
CA GLY A 327 -10.17 17.30 13.04
C GLY A 327 -8.94 17.29 12.13
N LYS A 328 -7.79 17.74 12.63
CA LYS A 328 -6.50 17.68 11.91
C LYS A 328 -6.02 16.23 11.77
N ILE A 329 -6.19 15.39 12.79
CA ILE A 329 -5.88 13.95 12.74
C ILE A 329 -6.79 13.21 11.74
N THR A 330 -8.10 13.44 11.80
CA THR A 330 -9.06 12.88 10.84
C THR A 330 -8.76 13.33 9.42
N THR A 331 -8.28 14.57 9.21
CA THR A 331 -7.85 15.07 7.90
C THR A 331 -6.62 14.32 7.38
N MET A 332 -5.60 14.09 8.22
CA MET A 332 -4.41 13.30 7.81
C MET A 332 -4.79 11.87 7.39
N ILE A 333 -5.71 11.23 8.11
CA ILE A 333 -6.21 9.87 7.82
C ILE A 333 -7.05 9.83 6.53
N SER A 334 -7.99 10.76 6.37
CA SER A 334 -8.98 10.72 5.27
C SER A 334 -8.49 11.35 3.97
N ALA A 335 -7.75 12.45 4.04
CA ALA A 335 -7.26 13.19 2.88
C ALA A 335 -5.81 12.86 2.54
N ASP A 336 -4.87 13.01 3.48
CA ASP A 336 -3.44 12.96 3.14
C ASP A 336 -2.95 11.53 2.87
N CYS A 337 -3.39 10.55 3.67
CA CYS A 337 -3.09 9.13 3.37
C CYS A 337 -3.72 8.67 2.04
N THR A 338 -4.90 9.21 1.67
CA THR A 338 -5.54 8.96 0.36
C THR A 338 -4.78 9.63 -0.80
N ARG A 339 -4.14 10.79 -0.56
CA ARG A 339 -3.24 11.40 -1.56
C ARG A 339 -1.98 10.58 -1.76
N ILE A 340 -1.41 10.01 -0.69
CA ILE A 340 -0.22 9.15 -0.75
C ILE A 340 -0.53 7.82 -1.47
N ASP A 341 -1.72 7.26 -1.25
CA ASP A 341 -2.28 6.11 -1.98
C ASP A 341 -2.25 6.35 -3.49
N MET A 342 -2.96 7.39 -3.95
CA MET A 342 -3.02 7.80 -5.35
C MET A 342 -1.65 8.16 -5.93
N ALA A 343 -0.84 8.95 -5.20
CA ALA A 343 0.49 9.35 -5.65
C ALA A 343 1.41 8.15 -5.85
N SER A 344 1.33 7.13 -4.99
CA SER A 344 2.09 5.88 -5.15
C SER A 344 1.66 5.10 -6.38
N GLY A 345 0.35 5.06 -6.68
CA GLY A 345 -0.20 4.40 -7.86
C GLY A 345 0.18 5.05 -9.20
N PHE A 346 0.43 6.36 -9.22
CA PHE A 346 0.80 7.10 -10.43
C PHE A 346 2.27 7.54 -10.51
N PHE A 347 3.08 7.36 -9.46
CA PHE A 347 4.46 7.86 -9.35
C PHE A 347 5.33 7.54 -10.58
N HIS A 348 5.23 6.31 -11.11
CA HIS A 348 6.08 5.87 -12.20
C HIS A 348 5.84 6.61 -13.53
N VAL A 349 4.64 7.16 -13.74
CA VAL A 349 4.32 8.00 -14.91
C VAL A 349 5.21 9.25 -14.96
N ALA A 350 5.62 9.79 -13.81
CA ALA A 350 6.41 11.02 -13.73
C ALA A 350 7.82 10.91 -14.33
N TRP A 351 8.41 9.71 -14.38
CA TRP A 351 9.71 9.48 -15.02
C TRP A 351 9.61 8.64 -16.31
N ILE A 352 8.64 7.72 -16.41
CA ILE A 352 8.42 6.95 -17.63
C ILE A 352 7.90 7.84 -18.76
N GLY A 353 7.01 8.80 -18.48
CA GLY A 353 6.46 9.73 -19.48
C GLY A 353 7.54 10.49 -20.26
N PRO A 354 8.48 11.20 -19.61
CA PRO A 354 9.61 11.83 -20.28
C PRO A 354 10.47 10.86 -21.10
N CYS A 355 10.75 9.66 -20.59
CA CYS A 355 11.49 8.63 -21.34
C CYS A 355 10.72 8.12 -22.57
N GLN A 356 9.40 7.94 -22.46
CA GLN A 356 8.53 7.51 -23.56
C GLN A 356 8.41 8.59 -24.64
N ILE A 357 8.32 9.87 -24.25
CA ILE A 357 8.33 11.01 -25.17
C ILE A 357 9.67 11.07 -25.93
N ALA A 358 10.81 10.94 -25.22
CA ALA A 358 12.13 10.91 -25.86
C ALA A 358 12.27 9.74 -26.85
N LEU A 359 11.82 8.53 -26.48
CA LEU A 359 11.79 7.37 -27.36
C LEU A 359 10.90 7.60 -28.59
N ALA A 360 9.68 8.12 -28.40
CA ALA A 360 8.74 8.39 -29.47
C ALA A 360 9.28 9.43 -30.47
N ILE A 361 9.93 10.49 -29.99
CA ILE A 361 10.59 11.50 -30.84
C ILE A 361 11.74 10.87 -31.63
N GLY A 362 12.57 10.03 -30.99
CA GLY A 362 13.65 9.31 -31.67
C GLY A 362 13.16 8.40 -32.79
N LEU A 363 12.10 7.62 -32.53
CA LEU A 363 11.45 6.77 -33.54
C LEU A 363 10.81 7.60 -34.67
N LEU A 364 10.20 8.73 -34.34
CA LEU A 364 9.56 9.61 -35.31
C LEU A 364 10.58 10.24 -36.28
N ILE A 365 11.71 10.74 -35.75
CA ILE A 365 12.84 11.24 -36.57
C ILE A 365 13.42 10.10 -37.42
N HIS A 366 13.59 8.90 -36.87
CA HIS A 366 14.11 7.75 -37.64
C HIS A 366 13.15 7.33 -38.77
N ASN A 367 11.83 7.45 -38.56
CA ASN A 367 10.83 7.00 -39.52
C ASN A 367 10.54 8.01 -40.65
N MET A 368 10.48 9.31 -40.32
CA MET A 368 10.01 10.39 -41.23
C MET A 368 10.98 11.57 -41.34
N GLY A 369 12.17 11.49 -40.74
CA GLY A 369 13.18 12.55 -40.76
C GLY A 369 12.80 13.77 -39.90
N VAL A 370 13.58 14.83 -40.06
CA VAL A 370 13.44 16.09 -39.30
C VAL A 370 12.07 16.75 -39.52
N SER A 371 11.46 16.56 -40.70
CA SER A 371 10.15 17.11 -41.08
C SER A 371 9.03 16.81 -40.07
N ALA A 372 9.09 15.66 -39.40
CA ALA A 372 8.07 15.27 -38.42
C ALA A 372 8.13 16.09 -37.11
N LEU A 373 9.24 16.79 -36.84
CA LEU A 373 9.33 17.74 -35.71
C LEU A 373 8.42 18.96 -35.88
N VAL A 374 7.99 19.29 -37.11
CA VAL A 374 7.01 20.36 -37.36
C VAL A 374 5.66 20.00 -36.71
N GLY A 375 5.22 18.74 -36.83
CA GLY A 375 3.99 18.24 -36.19
C GLY A 375 4.10 18.27 -34.66
N LEU A 376 5.25 17.91 -34.11
CA LEU A 376 5.54 18.05 -32.67
C LEU A 376 5.50 19.52 -32.22
N GLY A 377 6.05 20.43 -33.02
CA GLY A 377 6.00 21.87 -32.76
C GLY A 377 4.58 22.42 -32.72
N VAL A 378 3.71 22.02 -33.66
CA VAL A 378 2.29 22.39 -33.65
C VAL A 378 1.57 21.84 -32.41
N LEU A 379 1.83 20.59 -32.02
CA LEU A 379 1.27 20.00 -30.80
C LEU A 379 1.72 20.77 -29.55
N LEU A 380 3.00 21.13 -29.46
CA LEU A 380 3.55 21.93 -28.36
C LEU A 380 2.94 23.34 -28.31
N LEU A 381 2.64 23.97 -29.45
CA LEU A 381 1.90 25.24 -29.52
C LEU A 381 0.43 25.13 -29.07
N GLY A 382 -0.17 23.94 -29.11
CA GLY A 382 -1.47 23.65 -28.50
C GLY A 382 -1.43 23.66 -26.96
N THR A 383 -0.34 23.17 -26.36
CA THR A 383 -0.22 23.05 -24.89
C THR A 383 -0.40 24.36 -24.09
N PRO A 384 0.13 25.54 -24.48
CA PRO A 384 -0.15 26.79 -23.76
C PRO A 384 -1.62 27.22 -23.89
N VAL A 385 -2.30 26.93 -25.02
CA VAL A 385 -3.74 27.21 -25.18
C VAL A 385 -4.54 26.36 -24.20
N GLN A 386 -4.25 25.06 -24.16
CA GLN A 386 -4.87 24.12 -23.21
C GLN A 386 -4.59 24.54 -21.75
N ALA A 387 -3.35 24.95 -21.44
CA ALA A 387 -2.96 25.45 -20.10
C ALA A 387 -3.72 26.73 -19.70
N VAL A 388 -3.96 27.67 -20.63
CA VAL A 388 -4.77 28.87 -20.38
C VAL A 388 -6.24 28.52 -20.14
N ILE A 389 -6.80 27.54 -20.88
CA ILE A 389 -8.16 27.02 -20.63
C ILE A 389 -8.24 26.38 -19.25
N VAL A 390 -7.27 25.54 -18.88
CA VAL A 390 -7.19 24.90 -17.55
C VAL A 390 -7.02 25.92 -16.42
N ALA A 391 -6.20 26.96 -16.58
CA ALA A 391 -6.06 28.03 -15.60
C ALA A 391 -7.38 28.80 -15.39
N ARG A 392 -8.11 29.11 -16.48
CA ARG A 392 -9.46 29.71 -16.45
C ARG A 392 -10.49 28.77 -15.80
N MET A 393 -10.41 27.46 -16.06
CA MET A 393 -11.22 26.43 -15.44
C MET A 393 -10.99 26.37 -13.92
N ILE A 394 -9.73 26.36 -13.47
CA ILE A 394 -9.38 26.34 -12.03
C ILE A 394 -9.88 27.61 -11.33
N LYS A 395 -9.71 28.80 -11.94
CA LYS A 395 -10.22 30.07 -11.38
C LYS A 395 -11.74 30.06 -11.27
N THR A 396 -12.44 29.52 -12.27
CA THR A 396 -13.91 29.40 -12.28
C THR A 396 -14.40 28.37 -11.25
N ARG A 397 -13.72 27.22 -11.12
CA ARG A 397 -14.03 26.20 -10.09
C ARG A 397 -13.89 26.75 -8.68
N ARG A 398 -12.83 27.53 -8.38
CA ARG A 398 -12.65 28.21 -7.08
C ARG A 398 -13.76 29.22 -6.77
N ALA A 399 -14.37 29.85 -7.79
CA ALA A 399 -15.54 30.71 -7.59
C ALA A 399 -16.81 29.89 -7.31
N ALA A 400 -17.08 28.85 -8.10
CA ALA A 400 -18.25 28.00 -7.97
C ALA A 400 -18.33 27.27 -6.61
N VAL A 401 -17.19 26.80 -6.09
CA VAL A 401 -17.13 26.14 -4.75
C VAL A 401 -17.64 27.08 -3.66
N ARG A 402 -17.21 28.35 -3.63
CA ARG A 402 -17.65 29.32 -2.60
C ARG A 402 -19.16 29.60 -2.62
N LEU A 403 -19.81 29.56 -3.79
CA LEU A 403 -21.27 29.64 -3.91
C LEU A 403 -21.94 28.36 -3.40
N THR A 404 -21.35 27.20 -3.71
CA THR A 404 -21.80 25.89 -3.24
C THR A 404 -21.75 25.83 -1.70
N ASP A 405 -20.65 26.25 -1.09
CA ASP A 405 -20.45 26.28 0.36
C ASP A 405 -21.49 27.18 1.05
N ARG A 406 -21.77 28.36 0.47
CA ARG A 406 -22.80 29.29 0.98
C ARG A 406 -24.19 28.66 0.96
N ARG A 407 -24.55 27.98 -0.14
CA ARG A 407 -25.85 27.28 -0.27
C ARG A 407 -25.94 26.09 0.69
N VAL A 408 -24.87 25.29 0.82
CA VAL A 408 -24.83 24.13 1.72
C VAL A 408 -24.94 24.56 3.18
N ARG A 409 -24.27 25.65 3.59
CA ARG A 409 -24.41 26.20 4.95
C ARG A 409 -25.85 26.62 5.24
N LEU A 410 -26.48 27.42 4.37
CA LEU A 410 -27.89 27.82 4.54
C LEU A 410 -28.83 26.60 4.60
N MET A 411 -28.54 25.55 3.83
CA MET A 411 -29.30 24.30 3.86
C MET A 411 -29.12 23.54 5.19
N GLN A 412 -27.93 23.57 5.79
CA GLN A 412 -27.67 23.00 7.13
C GLN A 412 -28.36 23.80 8.23
N GLU A 413 -28.36 25.13 8.16
CA GLU A 413 -29.10 26.03 9.06
C GLU A 413 -30.61 25.71 9.00
N VAL A 414 -31.17 25.58 7.79
CA VAL A 414 -32.58 25.20 7.55
C VAL A 414 -32.92 23.82 8.11
N PHE A 415 -32.09 22.80 7.90
CA PHE A 415 -32.36 21.47 8.45
C PHE A 415 -32.23 21.41 9.97
N THR A 416 -31.30 22.16 10.56
CA THR A 416 -31.15 22.25 12.02
C THR A 416 -32.35 22.96 12.66
N GLY A 417 -32.84 24.03 12.03
CA GLY A 417 -34.02 24.78 12.45
C GLY A 417 -35.38 24.22 11.99
N ILE A 418 -35.43 23.02 11.39
CA ILE A 418 -36.59 22.59 10.58
C ILE A 418 -37.93 22.58 11.33
N ARG A 419 -37.94 22.24 12.63
CA ARG A 419 -39.16 22.26 13.46
C ARG A 419 -39.74 23.67 13.58
N VAL A 420 -38.89 24.67 13.74
CA VAL A 420 -39.27 26.09 13.84
C VAL A 420 -39.77 26.61 12.48
N LEU A 421 -39.11 26.23 11.38
CA LEU A 421 -39.49 26.62 10.03
C LEU A 421 -40.78 25.94 9.52
N VAL A 422 -41.17 24.81 10.11
CA VAL A 422 -42.48 24.19 9.90
C VAL A 422 -43.54 24.87 10.78
N LEU A 423 -43.25 25.15 12.06
CA LEU A 423 -44.18 25.79 13.00
C LEU A 423 -44.64 27.18 12.54
N PHE A 424 -43.74 27.97 11.92
CA PHE A 424 -44.06 29.30 11.35
C PHE A 424 -44.35 29.27 9.84
N GLU A 425 -44.49 28.10 9.22
CA GLU A 425 -44.68 27.89 7.77
C GLU A 425 -43.60 28.47 6.82
N TRP A 426 -42.54 29.11 7.37
CA TRP A 426 -41.42 29.74 6.67
C TRP A 426 -40.56 28.83 5.79
N ARG A 427 -40.88 27.54 5.69
CA ARG A 427 -40.28 26.59 4.74
C ARG A 427 -40.38 27.09 3.28
N ASN A 428 -41.56 27.53 2.86
CA ASN A 428 -41.89 27.62 1.43
C ASN A 428 -41.44 28.94 0.77
N THR A 429 -41.62 30.10 1.44
CA THR A 429 -41.60 31.42 0.78
C THR A 429 -40.48 32.38 1.18
N PRO A 430 -39.79 32.24 2.33
CA PRO A 430 -38.50 32.91 2.52
C PRO A 430 -37.29 31.98 2.31
N PHE A 431 -37.28 30.75 2.83
CA PHE A 431 -36.06 29.91 2.82
C PHE A 431 -35.88 29.10 1.53
N ALA A 432 -36.91 28.43 1.02
CA ALA A 432 -36.78 27.65 -0.21
C ALA A 432 -36.45 28.54 -1.43
N GLU A 433 -37.07 29.72 -1.57
CA GLU A 433 -36.75 30.64 -2.66
C GLU A 433 -35.31 31.18 -2.55
N ARG A 434 -34.85 31.52 -1.34
CA ARG A 434 -33.46 31.97 -1.11
C ARG A 434 -32.43 30.90 -1.50
N VAL A 435 -32.71 29.63 -1.21
CA VAL A 435 -31.88 28.49 -1.66
C VAL A 435 -31.98 28.30 -3.18
N ALA A 436 -33.15 28.46 -3.78
CA ALA A 436 -33.35 28.38 -5.23
C ALA A 436 -32.61 29.50 -5.98
N ASN A 437 -32.60 30.73 -5.47
CA ASN A 437 -31.86 31.85 -6.05
C ASN A 437 -30.33 31.65 -5.95
N MET A 438 -29.81 31.18 -4.81
CA MET A 438 -28.41 30.73 -4.72
C MET A 438 -28.09 29.59 -5.70
N ARG A 439 -29.04 28.67 -5.95
CA ARG A 439 -28.87 27.59 -6.93
C ARG A 439 -28.88 28.10 -8.38
N ARG A 440 -29.69 29.11 -8.71
CA ARG A 440 -29.69 29.80 -10.01
C ARG A 440 -28.32 30.45 -10.28
N GLU A 441 -27.75 31.15 -9.29
CA GLU A 441 -26.37 31.68 -9.36
C GLU A 441 -25.35 30.55 -9.58
N GLU A 442 -25.38 29.49 -8.76
CA GLU A 442 -24.47 28.34 -8.86
C GLU A 442 -24.51 27.69 -10.25
N LEU A 443 -25.70 27.52 -10.84
CA LEU A 443 -25.89 26.91 -12.16
C LEU A 443 -25.23 27.71 -13.31
N LEU A 444 -25.17 29.04 -13.23
CA LEU A 444 -24.46 29.85 -14.23
C LEU A 444 -22.95 29.57 -14.21
N PHE A 445 -22.36 29.46 -13.02
CA PHE A 445 -20.94 29.10 -12.87
C PHE A 445 -20.68 27.64 -13.26
N LEU A 446 -21.60 26.72 -12.96
CA LEU A 446 -21.50 25.32 -13.38
C LEU A 446 -21.61 25.17 -14.91
N ARG A 447 -22.51 25.90 -15.59
CA ARG A 447 -22.60 25.93 -17.06
C ARG A 447 -21.30 26.46 -17.67
N LYS A 448 -20.73 27.54 -17.11
CA LYS A 448 -19.44 28.09 -17.54
C LYS A 448 -18.28 27.09 -17.32
N LEU A 449 -18.30 26.36 -16.21
CA LEU A 449 -17.31 25.32 -15.90
C LEU A 449 -17.44 24.12 -16.86
N ALA A 450 -18.67 23.71 -17.21
CA ALA A 450 -18.92 22.65 -18.18
C ALA A 450 -18.43 23.02 -19.59
N LEU A 451 -18.68 24.25 -20.05
CA LEU A 451 -18.16 24.76 -21.32
C LEU A 451 -16.62 24.83 -21.33
N LEU A 452 -16.00 25.31 -20.26
CA LEU A 452 -14.53 25.30 -20.12
C LEU A 452 -13.97 23.87 -20.15
N ARG A 453 -14.64 22.90 -19.52
CA ARG A 453 -14.25 21.49 -19.54
C ARG A 453 -14.42 20.87 -20.94
N ALA A 454 -15.49 21.18 -21.66
CA ALA A 454 -15.68 20.75 -23.04
C ALA A 454 -14.56 21.27 -23.96
N MET A 455 -14.21 22.56 -23.84
CA MET A 455 -13.07 23.14 -24.57
C MET A 455 -11.70 22.56 -24.17
N THR A 456 -11.59 21.88 -23.01
CA THR A 456 -10.37 21.15 -22.60
C THR A 456 -10.32 19.72 -23.18
N PHE A 457 -11.39 19.25 -23.82
CA PHE A 457 -11.43 17.96 -24.52
C PHE A 457 -11.42 18.12 -26.05
N SER A 458 -11.67 19.33 -26.57
CA SER A 458 -11.60 19.65 -28.01
C SER A 458 -10.29 20.31 -28.44
N VAL A 459 -9.35 20.50 -27.50
CA VAL A 459 -8.01 21.10 -27.66
C VAL A 459 -7.02 20.26 -26.87
#